data_AF-A0A0W0FFC6-F1
#
_entry.id   AF-A0A0W0FFC6-F1
#
_cell.length_a   1.000
_cell.length_b   1.000
_cell.length_c   1.000
_cell.angle_alpha   90.00
_cell.angle_beta   90.00
_cell.angle_gamma   90.00
#
_symmetry.space_group_name_H-M   'P 1'
#
loop_
_entity.id
_entity.type
_entity.pdbx_description
1 polymer ?
#
loop_
_entity_poly.entity_id
_entity_poly.type
_entity_poly.pdbx_seq_one_letter_code
_entity_poly.pdbx_strand_id
1 'polypeptide(L)'
;MKFTTTIVALALAASTGAVQLRFDNTYDNGGGSMNTVACSTGANGLAQRFPTFGSLPTFPNIGASSDIGGFNSPACGNCKYLSCYNLTFTFQGVTRSVTVTAIDHAGNGFNVAQPAMDTLTNGNAVALGTIDVQSQQVARSVCGL
;
A
#
# COMPACT_ATOMS: atom_id res chain seq x y z
N MET A 1 -10.51 -49.67 4.36
CA MET A 1 -10.75 -48.33 3.77
C MET A 1 -9.67 -47.39 4.28
N LYS A 2 -8.76 -46.92 3.42
CA LYS A 2 -7.81 -45.85 3.76
C LYS A 2 -7.79 -44.88 2.57
N PHE A 3 -8.45 -43.74 2.74
CA PHE A 3 -8.42 -42.64 1.79
C PHE A 3 -7.27 -41.73 2.18
N THR A 4 -6.22 -41.72 1.36
CA THR A 4 -5.10 -40.78 1.44
C THR A 4 -5.51 -39.47 0.77
N THR A 5 -5.81 -38.46 1.56
CA THR A 5 -6.14 -37.11 1.08
C THR A 5 -4.85 -36.36 0.75
N THR A 6 -4.57 -36.16 -0.53
CA THR A 6 -3.44 -35.35 -1.01
C THR A 6 -3.81 -33.87 -0.94
N ILE A 7 -3.17 -33.11 -0.06
CA ILE A 7 -3.30 -31.65 0.00
C ILE A 7 -2.47 -31.06 -1.15
N VAL A 8 -3.14 -30.54 -2.18
CA VAL A 8 -2.49 -29.74 -3.23
C VAL A 8 -2.33 -28.32 -2.70
N ALA A 9 -1.11 -27.95 -2.31
CA ALA A 9 -0.77 -26.56 -2.01
C ALA A 9 -0.73 -25.76 -3.32
N LEU A 10 -1.75 -24.94 -3.57
CA LEU A 10 -1.80 -24.02 -4.70
C LEU A 10 -0.86 -22.85 -4.39
N ALA A 11 0.38 -22.91 -4.88
CA ALA A 11 1.29 -21.77 -4.83
C ALA A 11 0.75 -20.67 -5.77
N LEU A 12 0.21 -19.59 -5.21
CA LEU A 12 -0.07 -18.37 -5.98
C LEU A 12 1.26 -17.82 -6.47
N ALA A 13 1.52 -17.92 -7.78
CA ALA A 13 2.60 -17.21 -8.41
C ALA A 13 2.34 -15.70 -8.25
N ALA A 14 3.08 -15.04 -7.37
CA ALA A 14 3.08 -13.59 -7.28
C ALA A 14 3.74 -13.04 -8.55
N SER A 15 2.95 -12.37 -9.40
CA SER A 15 3.48 -11.63 -10.54
C SER A 15 4.25 -10.41 -10.02
N THR A 16 5.58 -10.50 -9.98
CA THR A 16 6.48 -9.38 -9.66
C THR A 16 6.61 -8.50 -10.89
N GLY A 17 5.69 -7.55 -11.05
CA GLY A 17 5.75 -6.50 -12.06
C GLY A 17 6.35 -5.24 -11.46
N ALA A 18 7.18 -4.53 -12.23
CA ALA A 18 7.54 -3.16 -11.88
C ALA A 18 6.28 -2.29 -12.01
N VAL A 19 5.98 -1.52 -10.97
CA VAL A 19 4.82 -0.63 -10.89
C VAL A 19 5.30 0.79 -10.62
N GLN A 20 4.67 1.77 -11.28
CA GLN A 20 5.04 3.17 -11.11
C GLN A 20 4.74 3.66 -9.69
N LEU A 21 5.65 4.42 -9.10
CA LEU A 21 5.48 5.07 -7.82
C LEU A 21 5.92 6.54 -7.91
N ARG A 22 5.07 7.44 -7.44
CA ARG A 22 5.37 8.87 -7.24
C ARG A 22 4.95 9.29 -5.82
N PHE A 23 5.28 10.51 -5.43
CA PHE A 23 4.84 11.06 -4.13
C PHE A 23 3.65 12.03 -4.28
N ASP A 24 2.87 12.16 -3.21
CA ASP A 24 1.83 13.19 -3.03
C ASP A 24 1.88 13.69 -1.57
N ASN A 25 2.14 14.98 -1.40
CA ASN A 25 2.34 15.57 -0.07
C ASN A 25 1.06 15.63 0.77
N THR A 26 -0.12 15.39 0.19
CA THR A 26 -1.37 15.24 0.95
C THR A 26 -1.25 14.14 2.01
N TYR A 27 -0.58 13.04 1.68
CA TYR A 27 -0.38 11.90 2.56
C TYR A 27 0.69 12.12 3.63
N ASP A 28 1.47 13.21 3.55
CA ASP A 28 2.45 13.58 4.58
C ASP A 28 1.79 14.18 5.82
N ASN A 29 0.57 14.70 5.67
CA ASN A 29 -0.15 15.38 6.73
C ASN A 29 -0.82 14.38 7.68
N GLY A 30 -0.18 14.09 8.81
CA GLY A 30 -0.76 13.20 9.84
C GLY A 30 -2.11 13.67 10.40
N GLY A 31 -2.42 14.97 10.32
CA GLY A 31 -3.73 15.54 10.67
C GLY A 31 -4.78 15.44 9.56
N GLY A 32 -4.41 14.96 8.37
CA GLY A 32 -5.33 14.76 7.25
C GLY A 32 -6.44 13.77 7.62
N SER A 33 -7.68 14.07 7.23
CA SER A 33 -8.84 13.25 7.59
C SER A 33 -8.96 12.04 6.67
N MET A 34 -9.23 10.86 7.24
CA MET A 34 -9.53 9.67 6.43
C MET A 34 -10.81 9.81 5.61
N ASN A 35 -11.67 10.79 5.93
CA ASN A 35 -12.87 11.06 5.15
C ASN A 35 -12.61 11.74 3.80
N THR A 36 -11.38 12.20 3.53
CA THR A 36 -11.04 12.85 2.25
C THR A 36 -10.54 11.88 1.19
N VAL A 37 -10.42 10.59 1.49
CA VAL A 37 -9.89 9.57 0.58
C VAL A 37 -10.91 8.48 0.25
N ALA A 38 -10.66 7.70 -0.79
CA ALA A 38 -11.55 6.64 -1.24
C ALA A 38 -11.86 5.58 -0.17
N CYS A 39 -10.90 5.27 0.70
CA CYS A 39 -11.07 4.32 1.80
C CYS A 39 -11.64 4.97 3.09
N SER A 40 -12.49 5.98 2.93
CA SER A 40 -13.14 6.71 4.01
C SER A 40 -14.12 5.84 4.80
N THR A 41 -15.40 5.86 4.42
CA THR A 41 -16.49 5.14 5.10
C THR A 41 -16.97 3.95 4.28
N GLY A 42 -18.11 3.37 4.67
CA GLY A 42 -18.65 2.15 4.04
C GLY A 42 -18.13 0.87 4.70
N ALA A 43 -18.61 -0.27 4.21
CA ALA A 43 -18.29 -1.58 4.76
C ALA A 43 -16.81 -1.95 4.65
N ASN A 44 -16.05 -1.32 3.75
CA ASN A 44 -14.59 -1.48 3.59
C ASN A 44 -13.81 -0.25 4.05
N GLY A 45 -14.46 0.72 4.71
CA GLY A 45 -13.85 1.98 5.12
C GLY A 45 -12.86 1.84 6.28
N LEU A 46 -11.97 2.82 6.37
CA LEU A 46 -10.95 2.94 7.42
C LEU A 46 -11.30 4.04 8.44
N ALA A 47 -12.10 5.04 8.08
CA ALA A 47 -12.30 6.25 8.89
C ALA A 47 -12.87 6.01 10.30
N GLN A 48 -13.64 4.93 10.51
CA GLN A 48 -14.14 4.58 11.84
C GLN A 48 -13.05 4.06 12.79
N ARG A 49 -12.04 3.37 12.24
CA ARG A 49 -10.90 2.82 13.00
C ARG A 49 -9.74 3.81 13.05
N PHE A 50 -9.55 4.55 11.96
CA PHE A 50 -8.44 5.44 11.72
C PHE A 50 -8.97 6.80 11.22
N PRO A 51 -9.38 7.71 12.12
CA PRO A 51 -10.04 8.97 11.74
C PRO A 51 -9.11 9.95 11.00
N THR A 52 -7.79 9.84 11.21
CA THR A 52 -6.77 10.65 10.54
C THR A 52 -5.69 9.79 9.90
N PHE A 53 -4.95 10.33 8.94
CA PHE A 53 -3.82 9.66 8.31
C PHE A 53 -2.78 9.21 9.34
N GLY A 54 -2.48 10.06 10.32
CA GLY A 54 -1.54 9.78 11.41
C GLY A 54 -2.00 8.72 12.40
N SER A 55 -3.28 8.32 12.38
CA SER A 55 -3.78 7.25 13.23
C SER A 55 -3.50 5.84 12.66
N LEU A 56 -3.04 5.74 11.41
CA LEU A 56 -2.63 4.47 10.81
C LEU A 56 -1.30 3.97 11.41
N PRO A 57 -1.19 2.67 11.75
CA PRO A 57 0.06 2.13 12.30
C PRO A 57 1.27 2.27 11.38
N THR A 58 1.05 2.33 10.06
CA THR A 58 2.13 2.48 9.09
C THR A 58 2.50 3.93 8.80
N PHE A 59 1.79 4.93 9.31
CA PHE A 59 2.09 6.34 9.02
C PHE A 59 3.56 6.68 9.36
N PRO A 60 4.31 7.38 8.48
CA PRO A 60 3.87 8.04 7.24
C PRO A 60 3.87 7.15 5.98
N ASN A 61 4.11 5.84 6.09
CA ASN A 61 4.07 4.91 4.95
C ASN A 61 2.63 4.57 4.56
N ILE A 62 1.97 5.53 3.93
CA ILE A 62 0.61 5.47 3.42
C ILE A 62 0.54 6.06 2.01
N GLY A 63 -0.54 5.79 1.29
CA GLY A 63 -0.72 6.38 -0.04
C GLY A 63 -1.92 5.86 -0.80
N ALA A 64 -1.96 6.15 -2.09
CA ALA A 64 -2.92 5.64 -3.04
C ALA A 64 -2.37 4.45 -3.84
N SER A 65 -3.26 3.57 -4.31
CA SER A 65 -2.94 2.48 -5.24
C SER A 65 -3.97 2.42 -6.37
N SER A 66 -3.55 2.01 -7.56
CA SER A 66 -4.45 1.68 -8.67
C SER A 66 -5.36 0.48 -8.39
N ASP A 67 -5.05 -0.33 -7.38
CA ASP A 67 -5.92 -1.44 -6.95
C ASP A 67 -7.18 -0.95 -6.22
N ILE A 68 -7.17 0.31 -5.75
CA ILE A 68 -8.35 0.94 -5.14
C ILE A 68 -9.13 1.62 -6.25
N GLY A 69 -10.21 1.01 -6.74
CA GLY A 69 -11.04 1.59 -7.81
C GLY A 69 -11.90 2.79 -7.40
N GLY A 70 -11.95 3.16 -6.11
CA GLY A 70 -12.74 4.27 -5.60
C GLY A 70 -13.40 3.98 -4.25
N PHE A 71 -14.46 4.74 -3.93
CA PHE A 71 -15.17 4.67 -2.66
C PHE A 71 -15.58 3.23 -2.30
N ASN A 72 -15.33 2.82 -1.05
CA ASN A 72 -15.71 1.52 -0.51
C ASN A 72 -15.15 0.32 -1.31
N SER A 73 -14.04 0.52 -2.06
CA SER A 73 -13.35 -0.53 -2.80
C SER A 73 -13.06 -1.74 -1.89
N PRO A 74 -13.19 -2.98 -2.39
CA PRO A 74 -12.78 -4.16 -1.62
C PRO A 74 -11.30 -4.13 -1.22
N ALA A 75 -10.46 -3.41 -1.97
CA ALA A 75 -9.05 -3.21 -1.63
C ALA A 75 -8.83 -2.31 -0.40
N CYS A 76 -9.79 -1.45 -0.03
CA CYS A 76 -9.69 -0.56 1.14
C CYS A 76 -9.69 -1.31 2.47
N GLY A 77 -10.31 -2.51 2.47
CA GLY A 77 -10.08 -3.51 3.47
C GLY A 77 -11.25 -3.80 4.41
N ASN A 78 -11.82 -5.00 4.23
CA ASN A 78 -12.36 -5.77 5.34
C ASN A 78 -12.36 -7.29 5.10
N CYS A 79 -12.47 -7.76 3.85
CA CYS A 79 -12.45 -9.20 3.56
C CYS A 79 -11.53 -9.52 2.39
N LYS A 80 -10.44 -10.25 2.68
CA LYS A 80 -9.60 -11.01 1.73
C LYS A 80 -8.57 -10.23 0.88
N TYR A 81 -8.82 -8.97 0.55
CA TYR A 81 -7.88 -8.13 -0.21
C TYR A 81 -7.64 -6.84 0.58
N LEU A 82 -6.58 -6.80 1.39
CA LEU A 82 -6.23 -5.57 2.11
C LEU A 82 -5.03 -4.91 1.44
N SER A 83 -5.08 -3.59 1.35
CA SER A 83 -4.08 -2.72 0.75
C SER A 83 -2.81 -2.57 1.61
N CYS A 84 -2.15 -3.68 1.95
CA CYS A 84 -0.82 -3.64 2.53
C CYS A 84 0.18 -4.14 1.48
N TYR A 85 1.14 -3.29 1.12
CA TYR A 85 2.11 -3.59 0.08
C TYR A 85 3.53 -3.43 0.61
N ASN A 86 4.40 -4.39 0.31
CA ASN A 86 5.84 -4.17 0.40
C ASN A 86 6.32 -3.68 -0.96
N LEU A 87 6.85 -2.46 -0.97
CA LEU A 87 7.40 -1.81 -2.15
C LEU A 87 8.90 -1.85 -2.05
N THR A 88 9.58 -2.28 -3.11
CA THR A 88 11.03 -2.45 -3.13
C THR A 88 11.66 -1.69 -4.29
N PHE A 89 12.76 -0.99 -4.00
CA PHE A 89 13.51 -0.25 -4.99
C PHE A 89 15.01 -0.39 -4.74
N THR A 90 15.78 -0.55 -5.82
CA THR A 90 17.25 -0.55 -5.77
C THR A 90 17.77 0.79 -6.28
N PHE A 91 18.38 1.55 -5.38
CA PHE A 91 18.98 2.85 -5.69
C PHE A 91 20.46 2.84 -5.31
N GLN A 92 21.32 3.19 -6.26
CA GLN A 92 22.78 3.21 -6.08
C GLN A 92 23.34 1.88 -5.55
N GLY A 93 22.85 0.75 -6.07
CA GLY A 93 23.29 -0.59 -5.66
C GLY A 93 22.73 -1.06 -4.31
N VAL A 94 21.90 -0.26 -3.63
CA VAL A 94 21.28 -0.62 -2.35
C VAL A 94 19.78 -0.82 -2.53
N THR A 95 19.31 -2.01 -2.20
CA THR A 95 17.88 -2.35 -2.20
C THR A 95 17.25 -1.93 -0.87
N ARG A 96 16.18 -1.15 -0.95
CA ARG A 96 15.36 -0.72 0.18
C ARG A 96 13.93 -1.15 -0.03
N SER A 97 13.23 -1.42 1.06
CA SER A 97 11.81 -1.74 1.03
C SER A 97 11.06 -0.89 2.04
N VAL A 98 9.81 -0.58 1.71
CA VAL A 98 8.87 0.08 2.61
C VAL A 98 7.53 -0.66 2.57
N THR A 99 6.91 -0.82 3.74
CA THR A 99 5.56 -1.36 3.86
C THR A 99 4.57 -0.21 3.89
N VAL A 100 3.65 -0.18 2.93
CA VAL A 100 2.68 0.92 2.72
C VAL A 100 1.26 0.41 2.87
N THR A 101 0.46 1.17 3.62
CA THR A 101 -1.01 1.01 3.62
C THR A 101 -1.61 1.88 2.53
N ALA A 102 -2.27 1.30 1.52
CA ALA A 102 -3.01 2.07 0.53
C ALA A 102 -4.41 2.43 1.05
N ILE A 103 -4.77 3.70 0.94
CA ILE A 103 -5.96 4.33 1.52
C ILE A 103 -6.78 5.11 0.49
N ASP A 104 -6.28 5.22 -0.74
CA ASP A 104 -6.88 6.04 -1.77
C ASP A 104 -6.66 5.50 -3.18
N HIS A 105 -7.39 6.05 -4.15
CA HIS A 105 -7.27 5.69 -5.56
C HIS A 105 -6.08 6.41 -6.23
N ALA A 106 -5.28 5.66 -6.98
CA ALA A 106 -4.32 6.22 -7.93
C ALA A 106 -4.68 5.80 -9.36
N GLY A 107 -4.51 6.70 -10.34
CA GLY A 107 -4.77 6.36 -11.75
C GLY A 107 -3.79 5.33 -12.32
N ASN A 108 -2.55 5.29 -11.83
CA ASN A 108 -1.53 4.32 -12.23
C ASN A 108 -0.55 4.10 -11.07
N GLY A 109 -0.38 2.83 -10.68
CA GLY A 109 0.57 2.41 -9.65
C GLY A 109 0.27 3.05 -8.29
N PHE A 110 1.27 3.70 -7.70
CA PHE A 110 1.20 4.25 -6.35
C PHE A 110 1.48 5.76 -6.30
N ASN A 111 0.71 6.47 -5.47
CA ASN A 111 1.06 7.81 -4.97
C ASN A 111 1.28 7.70 -3.48
N VAL A 112 2.50 7.81 -2.98
CA VAL A 112 2.79 7.64 -1.54
C VAL A 112 3.15 8.96 -0.87
N ALA A 113 3.11 8.99 0.46
CA ALA A 113 3.73 10.08 1.21
C ALA A 113 5.21 10.25 0.79
N GLN A 114 5.70 11.48 0.70
CA GLN A 114 7.07 11.77 0.31
C GLN A 114 8.10 11.07 1.22
N PRO A 115 7.95 11.00 2.56
CA PRO A 115 8.84 10.24 3.43
C PRO A 115 8.97 8.75 3.06
N ALA A 116 7.91 8.13 2.53
CA ALA A 116 7.94 6.75 2.08
C ALA A 116 8.78 6.59 0.80
N MET A 117 8.63 7.51 -0.15
CA MET A 117 9.46 7.55 -1.36
C MET A 117 10.90 7.93 -1.05
N ASP A 118 11.15 8.83 -0.11
CA ASP A 118 12.48 9.20 0.37
C ASP A 118 13.17 8.00 1.04
N THR A 119 12.43 7.17 1.77
CA THR A 119 12.97 5.91 2.33
C THR A 119 13.45 4.97 1.23
N LEU A 120 12.69 4.81 0.14
CA LEU A 120 13.09 3.98 -1.01
C LEU A 120 14.30 4.55 -1.76
N THR A 121 14.35 5.86 -1.89
CA THR A 121 15.29 6.58 -2.78
C THR A 121 16.46 7.22 -2.04
N ASN A 122 16.63 6.95 -0.75
CA ASN A 122 17.67 7.55 0.09
C ASN A 122 17.61 9.10 0.11
N GLY A 123 16.40 9.65 0.24
CA GLY A 123 16.15 11.10 0.30
C GLY A 123 16.11 11.80 -1.06
N ASN A 124 15.84 11.08 -2.15
CA ASN A 124 15.85 11.63 -3.52
C ASN A 124 14.46 11.66 -4.16
N ALA A 125 13.38 11.67 -3.38
CA ALA A 125 12.02 11.62 -3.94
C ALA A 125 11.74 12.78 -4.90
N VAL A 126 12.10 14.01 -4.51
CA VAL A 126 11.89 15.22 -5.32
C VAL A 126 12.72 15.19 -6.60
N ALA A 127 13.98 14.74 -6.52
CA ALA A 127 14.89 14.72 -7.67
C ALA A 127 14.49 13.67 -8.71
N LEU A 128 13.98 12.52 -8.27
CA LEU A 128 13.55 11.44 -9.15
C LEU A 128 12.12 11.66 -9.66
N GLY A 129 11.23 12.22 -8.83
CA GLY A 129 9.83 12.51 -9.12
C GLY A 129 8.95 11.26 -9.25
N THR A 130 9.38 10.27 -10.03
CA THR A 130 8.70 9.00 -10.25
C THR A 130 9.74 7.89 -10.43
N ILE A 131 9.47 6.72 -9.86
CA ILE A 131 10.32 5.53 -9.95
C ILE A 131 9.46 4.30 -10.27
N ASP A 132 10.09 3.24 -10.78
CA ASP A 132 9.45 1.94 -10.94
C ASP A 132 9.88 1.01 -9.80
N VAL A 133 8.93 0.55 -8.99
CA VAL A 133 9.17 -0.31 -7.82
C VAL A 133 8.65 -1.71 -8.07
N GLN A 134 9.26 -2.69 -7.41
CA GLN A 134 8.62 -3.99 -7.26
C GLN A 134 7.56 -3.88 -6.17
N SER A 135 6.34 -4.36 -6.47
CA SER A 135 5.24 -4.36 -5.51
C SER A 135 4.83 -5.78 -5.17
N GLN A 136 4.70 -6.05 -3.88
CA GLN A 136 4.15 -7.29 -3.36
C GLN A 136 3.03 -6.97 -2.37
N GLN A 137 1.81 -7.42 -2.67
CA GLN A 137 0.75 -7.41 -1.69
C GLN A 137 1.07 -8.41 -0.56
N VAL A 138 0.98 -7.95 0.69
CA VAL A 138 1.31 -8.75 1.89
C VAL A 138 0.11 -8.82 2.84
N ALA A 139 0.23 -9.65 3.88
CA ALA A 139 -0.82 -9.76 4.89
C ALA A 139 -1.02 -8.43 5.63
N ARG A 140 -2.29 -8.12 5.92
CA ARG A 140 -2.75 -6.94 6.69
C ARG A 140 -1.97 -6.70 7.97
N SER A 141 -1.67 -7.78 8.69
CA SER A 141 -0.98 -7.75 9.97
C SER A 141 0.44 -7.17 9.86
N VAL A 142 1.05 -7.21 8.67
CA VAL A 142 2.34 -6.56 8.39
C VAL A 142 2.21 -5.03 8.48
N CYS A 143 1.03 -4.49 8.14
CA CYS A 143 0.67 -3.08 8.32
C CYS A 143 -0.02 -2.79 9.67
N GLY A 144 -0.16 -3.78 10.57
CA GLY A 144 -0.88 -3.62 11.84
C GLY A 144 -2.41 -3.47 11.72
N LEU A 145 -3.01 -4.00 10.64
CA LEU A 145 -4.44 -3.94 10.32
C LEU A 145 -5.19 -5.25 10.54
#